data_AF-A0AB35YLQ8-F1
#
_entry.id   AF-A0AB35YLQ8-F1
#
_cell.length_a   1.000
_cell.length_b   1.000
_cell.length_c   1.000
_cell.angle_alpha   90.00
_cell.angle_beta   90.00
_cell.angle_gamma   90.00
#
_symmetry.space_group_name_H-M   'P 1'
#
loop_
_entity.id
_entity.type
_entity.pdbx_description
1 polymer ?
#
loop_
_entity_poly.entity_id
_entity_poly.type
_entity_poly.pdbx_seq_one_letter_code
_entity_poly.pdbx_strand_id
1 'polypeptide(L)' 'MEKMKTKKGFKLGIGIILGTIVGYLTSNMQLWFVLGIAIGAALEYGTKKK' A
#
# COMPACT_ATOMS: atom_id res chain seq x y z
N MET A 1 -5.33 6.00 26.09
CA MET A 1 -5.13 6.13 24.62
C MET A 1 -4.39 4.89 24.16
N GLU A 2 -5.13 3.90 23.66
CA GLU A 2 -4.56 2.68 23.09
C GLU A 2 -3.70 3.09 21.88
N LYS A 3 -2.38 2.94 22.02
CA LYS A 3 -1.47 3.08 20.89
C LYS A 3 -1.84 1.95 19.94
N MET A 4 -2.64 2.25 18.90
CA MET A 4 -2.83 1.39 17.74
C MET A 4 -1.43 1.07 17.22
N LYS A 5 -0.87 -0.05 17.66
CA LYS A 5 0.31 -0.66 17.05
C LYS A 5 -0.12 -0.90 15.62
N THR A 6 0.27 -0.02 14.70
CA THR A 6 -0.01 -0.17 13.28
C THR A 6 0.48 -1.58 12.94
N LYS A 7 -0.46 -2.50 12.72
CA LYS A 7 -0.11 -3.90 12.50
C LYS A 7 0.69 -3.89 11.20
N LYS A 8 1.90 -4.42 11.22
CA LYS A 8 2.64 -4.76 9.99
C LYS A 8 1.63 -5.46 9.06
N GLY A 9 1.38 -4.86 7.91
CA GLY A 9 0.46 -5.29 6.88
C GLY A 9 -0.59 -4.22 6.54
N PHE A 10 -0.89 -3.30 7.46
CA PHE A 10 -1.97 -2.32 7.25
C PHE A 10 -1.62 -1.29 6.16
N LYS A 11 -0.36 -0.83 6.12
CA LYS A 11 0.10 0.12 5.11
C LYS A 11 0.23 -0.54 3.74
N LEU A 12 0.68 -1.79 3.70
CA LEU A 12 0.74 -2.60 2.48
C LEU A 12 -0.67 -2.86 1.92
N GLY A 13 -1.64 -3.21 2.77
CA GLY A 13 -3.03 -3.41 2.37
C GLY A 13 -3.69 -2.15 1.78
N ILE A 14 -3.42 -0.97 2.35
CA ILE A 14 -3.90 0.32 1.81
C ILE A 14 -3.31 0.58 0.41
N GLY A 15 -2.02 0.31 0.21
CA GLY A 15 -1.37 0.47 -1.09
C GLY A 15 -1.99 -0.41 -2.18
N ILE A 16 -2.33 -1.66 -1.85
CA ILE A 16 -2.99 -2.60 -2.76
C ILE A 16 -4.40 -2.12 -3.12
N ILE A 17 -5.20 -1.72 -2.12
CA ILE A 17 -6.57 -1.25 -2.35
C ILE A 17 -6.57 0.00 -3.23
N LEU A 18 -5.72 1.00 -2.91
CA LEU A 18 -5.59 2.21 -3.70
C LEU A 18 -5.09 1.93 -5.13
N GLY A 19 -4.06 1.08 -5.28
CA GLY A 19 -3.56 0.69 -6.60
C GLY A 19 -4.61 -0.03 -7.45
N THR A 20 -5.46 -0.83 -6.82
CA THR A 20 -6.56 -1.53 -7.51
C THR A 20 -7.65 -0.54 -7.96
N ILE A 21 -8.05 0.40 -7.12
CA ILE A 21 -9.06 1.42 -7.46
C ILE A 21 -8.54 2.32 -8.59
N VAL A 22 -7.31 2.82 -8.48
CA VAL A 22 -6.72 3.70 -9.50
C VAL A 22 -6.47 2.91 -10.80
N GLY A 23 -6.05 1.66 -10.70
CA GLY A 23 -5.87 0.77 -11.85
C GLY A 23 -7.16 0.46 -12.59
N TYR A 24 -8.26 0.26 -11.85
CA TYR A 24 -9.60 0.13 -12.41
C TYR A 24 -10.02 1.41 -13.14
N LEU A 25 -9.88 2.58 -12.51
CA LEU A 25 -10.23 3.86 -13.14
C LEU A 25 -9.43 4.16 -14.41
N THR A 26 -8.15 3.77 -14.43
CA THR A 26 -7.25 4.09 -15.54
C THR A 26 -7.29 3.02 -16.65
N SER A 27 -8.12 1.97 -16.52
CA SER A 27 -8.10 0.78 -17.41
C SER A 27 -6.72 0.15 -17.58
N ASN A 28 -5.83 0.33 -16.61
CA ASN A 28 -4.44 -0.10 -16.63
C ASN A 28 -4.10 -0.78 -15.30
N MET A 29 -4.85 -1.84 -14.99
CA MET A 29 -4.77 -2.55 -13.72
C MET A 29 -3.39 -3.14 -13.45
N GLN A 30 -2.74 -3.77 -14.44
CA GLN A 30 -1.43 -4.40 -14.25
C GLN A 30 -0.37 -3.41 -13.76
N LEU A 31 -0.32 -2.21 -14.35
CA LEU A 31 0.68 -1.19 -14.02
C LEU A 31 0.41 -0.60 -12.63
N TRP A 32 -0.84 -0.20 -12.38
CA TRP A 32 -1.24 0.43 -11.12
C TRP A 32 -1.31 -0.55 -9.94
N PHE A 33 -1.56 -1.84 -10.19
CA PHE A 33 -1.51 -2.89 -9.17
C PHE A 33 -0.07 -3.13 -8.70
N VAL A 34 0.87 -3.28 -9.63
CA VAL A 34 2.31 -3.41 -9.30
C VAL A 34 2.80 -2.16 -8.57
N LEU A 35 2.39 -0.97 -9.03
CA LEU A 35 2.74 0.30 -8.39
C LEU A 35 2.15 0.41 -6.98
N GLY A 36 0.89 0.00 -6.79
CA GLY A 36 0.23 -0.02 -5.48
C GLY A 36 0.90 -0.95 -4.48
N ILE A 37 1.32 -2.14 -4.92
CA ILE A 37 2.12 -3.07 -4.10
C ILE A 37 3.49 -2.47 -3.77
N ALA A 38 4.19 -1.92 -4.75
CA ALA A 38 5.51 -1.33 -4.56
C ALA A 38 5.48 -0.15 -3.58
N ILE A 39 4.48 0.75 -3.70
CA ILE A 39 4.29 1.88 -2.79
C ILE A 39 3.87 1.38 -1.40
N GLY A 40 2.92 0.44 -1.32
CA GLY A 40 2.47 -0.15 -0.05
C GLY A 40 3.60 -0.83 0.71
N ALA A 41 4.43 -1.60 0.00
CA ALA A 41 5.64 -2.21 0.55
C ALA A 41 6.68 -1.15 0.95
N ALA A 42 6.96 -0.17 0.10
CA ALA A 42 7.91 0.90 0.42
C ALA A 42 7.48 1.72 1.65
N LEU A 43 6.20 2.01 1.81
CA LEU A 43 5.65 2.70 3.00
C LEU A 43 5.71 1.85 4.26
N GLU A 44 5.62 0.53 4.12
CA GLU A 44 5.67 -0.38 5.25
C GLU A 44 7.09 -0.74 5.68
N TYR A 45 7.98 -1.00 4.73
CA TYR A 45 9.38 -1.37 4.96
C TYR A 45 10.29 -0.14 5.08
N GLY A 46 9.98 0.96 4.39
CA GLY A 46 10.73 2.23 4.46
C GLY A 46 10.46 3.04 5.74
N THR A 47 9.34 2.80 6.42
CA THR A 47 9.06 3.41 7.74
C THR A 47 9.83 2.73 8.87
N LYS A 48 10.60 1.67 8.59
CA LYS A 48 11.50 1.00 9.53
C LYS A 48 12.75 1.87 9.72
N LYS A 49 12.54 3.10 10.18
CA LYS A 49 13.60 3.99 10.64
C LYS A 49 14.05 3.49 12.01
N LYS A 50 15.35 3.26 12.10
CA LYS A 50 16.15 2.89 13.28
C LYS A 50 15.74 3.66 14.54
#